data_AF-A0A2V6JR33-F1
#
_entry.id   AF-A0A2V6JR33-F1
#
_cell.length_a   1.000
_cell.length_b   1.000
_cell.length_c   1.000
_cell.angle_alpha   90.00
_cell.angle_beta   90.00
_cell.angle_gamma   90.00
#
_symmetry.space_group_name_H-M   'P 1'
#
loop_
_entity.id
_entity.type
_entity.pdbx_description
1 polymer ?
#
loop_
_entity_poly.entity_id
_entity_poly.type
_entity_poly.pdbx_seq_one_letter_code
_entity_poly.pdbx_strand_id
1 'polypeptide(L)'
;HWLQPGQMMDGLGLAETKPGPLIMVLQFVGFIGGWNVPGGLSPLKAATLGAFISTWTTFVPCFLYVFLGGPHIEQLRGNVYLTTALSAITAAVVGVVMNLAVWFGMHVLLPGNESFNWFAAVVGSVAFVGMWRWKWNVVHVVITSGLLGLIYKFLL
;
A
#
# COMPACT_ATOMS: atom_id res chain seq x y z
N HIS A 1 20.17 -4.16 -9.05
CA HIS A 1 19.22 -3.53 -8.11
C HIS A 1 18.20 -4.57 -7.66
N TRP A 2 17.84 -4.62 -6.38
CA TRP A 2 16.97 -5.66 -5.81
C TRP A 2 15.48 -5.42 -6.08
N LEU A 3 15.06 -4.15 -6.22
CA LEU A 3 13.70 -3.75 -6.56
C LEU A 3 13.74 -2.49 -7.45
N GLN A 4 12.93 -2.47 -8.51
CA GLN A 4 12.76 -1.29 -9.37
C GLN A 4 11.48 -0.51 -9.02
N PRO A 5 11.40 0.81 -9.29
CA PRO A 5 10.20 1.60 -8.99
C PRO A 5 8.92 1.05 -9.63
N GLY A 6 8.98 0.59 -10.89
CA GLY A 6 7.84 -0.04 -11.56
C GLY A 6 7.37 -1.32 -10.86
N GLN A 7 8.31 -2.15 -10.40
CA GLN A 7 7.99 -3.38 -9.67
C GLN A 7 7.34 -3.07 -8.32
N MET A 8 7.73 -1.99 -7.64
CA MET A 8 7.06 -1.57 -6.40
C MET A 8 5.62 -1.11 -6.68
N MET A 9 5.41 -0.36 -7.78
CA MET A 9 4.06 0.05 -8.20
C MET A 9 3.17 -1.16 -8.52
N ASP A 10 3.71 -2.19 -9.17
CA ASP A 10 2.98 -3.44 -9.44
C ASP A 10 2.59 -4.13 -8.14
N GLY A 11 3.50 -4.19 -7.15
CA GLY A 11 3.23 -4.74 -5.82
C GLY A 11 2.13 -3.99 -5.08
N LEU A 12 2.15 -2.66 -5.13
CA LEU A 12 1.10 -1.82 -4.55
C LEU A 12 -0.25 -2.02 -5.27
N GLY A 13 -0.26 -2.07 -6.60
CA GLY A 13 -1.46 -2.38 -7.37
C GLY A 13 -2.04 -3.77 -7.04
N LEU A 14 -1.18 -4.75 -6.78
CA LEU A 14 -1.57 -6.07 -6.31
C LEU A 14 -2.26 -6.04 -4.93
N ALA A 15 -1.86 -5.13 -4.05
CA ALA A 15 -2.52 -4.92 -2.76
C ALA A 15 -3.85 -4.19 -2.88
N GLU A 16 -3.99 -3.23 -3.80
CA GLU A 16 -5.24 -2.48 -3.98
C GLU A 16 -6.31 -3.28 -4.74
N THR A 17 -5.91 -4.29 -5.54
CA THR A 17 -6.84 -5.13 -6.33
C THR A 17 -7.54 -6.22 -5.53
N LYS A 18 -7.05 -6.54 -4.34
CA LYS A 18 -7.70 -7.47 -3.42
C LYS A 18 -8.00 -6.73 -2.12
N PRO A 19 -9.17 -6.91 -1.50
CA PRO A 19 -9.40 -6.54 -0.10
C PRO A 19 -8.62 -7.49 0.83
N GLY A 20 -7.36 -7.76 0.51
CA GLY A 20 -6.49 -8.71 1.16
C GLY A 20 -5.49 -8.00 2.07
N PRO A 21 -4.71 -8.78 2.83
CA PRO A 21 -3.73 -8.22 3.74
C PRO A 21 -2.58 -7.56 2.96
N LEU A 22 -2.18 -6.35 3.40
CA LEU A 22 -1.00 -5.60 2.92
C LEU A 22 0.29 -6.44 2.86
N ILE A 23 0.31 -7.58 3.56
CA ILE A 23 1.36 -8.58 3.52
C ILE A 23 1.71 -9.08 2.12
N MET A 24 0.74 -9.12 1.19
CA MET A 24 0.99 -9.59 -0.17
C MET A 24 2.05 -8.74 -0.88
N VAL A 25 2.16 -7.45 -0.56
CA VAL A 25 3.23 -6.58 -1.08
C VAL A 25 4.57 -7.03 -0.54
N LEU A 26 4.71 -7.29 0.77
CA LEU A 26 5.97 -7.71 1.35
C LEU A 26 6.43 -9.07 0.79
N GLN A 27 5.51 -10.01 0.62
CA GLN A 27 5.80 -11.30 0.01
C GLN A 27 6.25 -11.14 -1.45
N PHE A 28 5.59 -10.27 -2.22
CA PHE A 28 5.96 -9.96 -3.59
C PHE A 28 7.33 -9.28 -3.68
N VAL A 29 7.61 -8.30 -2.82
CA VAL A 29 8.91 -7.63 -2.74
C VAL A 29 10.01 -8.63 -2.37
N GLY A 30 9.75 -9.55 -1.43
CA GLY A 30 10.66 -10.64 -1.08
C GLY A 30 10.92 -11.59 -2.26
N PHE A 31 9.87 -11.92 -3.03
CA PHE A 31 10.00 -12.73 -4.25
C PHE A 31 10.86 -12.04 -5.32
N ILE A 32 10.55 -10.79 -5.65
CA ILE A 32 11.28 -10.01 -6.66
C ILE A 32 12.73 -9.75 -6.22
N GLY A 33 12.96 -9.50 -4.93
CA GLY A 33 14.31 -9.38 -4.37
C GLY A 33 15.15 -10.65 -4.61
N GLY A 34 14.59 -11.82 -4.33
CA GLY A 34 15.23 -13.10 -4.60
C GLY A 34 15.37 -13.43 -6.09
N TRP A 35 14.42 -13.00 -6.91
CA TRP A 35 14.46 -13.19 -8.37
C TRP A 35 15.56 -12.34 -9.04
N ASN A 36 15.68 -11.08 -8.63
CA ASN A 36 16.64 -10.13 -9.20
C ASN A 36 18.06 -10.36 -8.69
N VAL A 37 18.21 -10.88 -7.46
CA VAL A 37 19.51 -11.14 -6.84
C VAL A 37 19.57 -12.60 -6.34
N PRO A 38 19.61 -13.58 -7.26
CA PRO A 38 19.52 -14.99 -6.88
C PRO A 38 20.83 -15.56 -6.31
N GLY A 39 21.93 -14.81 -6.40
CA GLY A 39 23.26 -15.25 -5.97
C GLY A 39 23.70 -16.50 -6.75
N GLY A 40 24.00 -17.59 -6.02
CA GLY A 40 24.36 -18.88 -6.60
C GLY A 40 23.18 -19.86 -6.81
N LEU A 41 21.95 -19.47 -6.48
CA LEU A 41 20.77 -20.30 -6.64
C LEU A 41 20.09 -20.06 -7.99
N SER A 42 19.20 -20.96 -8.40
CA SER A 42 18.32 -20.66 -9.54
C SER A 42 17.33 -19.55 -9.17
N PRO A 43 16.97 -18.66 -10.11
CA PRO A 43 16.09 -17.52 -9.83
C PRO A 43 14.79 -17.88 -9.13
N LEU A 44 14.15 -18.97 -9.56
CA LEU A 44 12.91 -19.45 -8.96
C LEU A 44 13.12 -19.90 -7.50
N LYS A 45 14.20 -20.62 -7.19
CA LYS A 45 14.50 -21.06 -5.82
C LYS A 45 14.77 -19.86 -4.91
N ALA A 46 15.60 -18.94 -5.36
CA ALA A 46 15.91 -17.72 -4.60
C ALA A 46 14.65 -16.87 -4.35
N ALA A 47 13.80 -16.70 -5.37
CA ALA A 47 12.53 -15.99 -5.25
C ALA A 47 11.56 -16.67 -4.27
N THR A 48 11.41 -18.00 -4.34
CA THR A 48 10.55 -18.75 -3.39
C THR A 48 11.06 -18.64 -1.94
N LEU A 49 12.38 -18.70 -1.73
CA LEU A 49 12.97 -18.49 -0.41
C LEU A 49 12.77 -17.06 0.09
N GLY A 50 12.93 -16.06 -0.77
CA GLY A 50 12.66 -14.66 -0.43
C GLY A 50 11.20 -14.40 -0.04
N ALA A 51 10.26 -15.00 -0.78
CA ALA A 51 8.83 -14.96 -0.45
C ALA A 51 8.53 -15.68 0.88
N PHE A 52 9.18 -16.82 1.13
CA PHE A 52 9.00 -17.58 2.37
C PHE A 52 9.54 -16.82 3.57
N ILE A 53 10.76 -16.27 3.49
CA ILE A 53 11.41 -15.53 4.58
C ILE A 53 10.61 -14.26 4.92
N SER A 54 10.14 -13.52 3.92
CA SER A 54 9.30 -12.32 4.16
C SER A 54 7.98 -12.67 4.85
N THR A 55 7.34 -13.76 4.42
CA THR A 55 6.12 -14.29 5.08
C THR A 55 6.41 -14.71 6.52
N TRP A 56 7.45 -15.50 6.73
CA TRP A 56 7.87 -15.99 8.05
C TRP A 56 8.17 -14.84 9.02
N THR A 57 9.01 -13.89 8.58
CA THR A 57 9.46 -12.77 9.41
C THR A 57 8.33 -11.83 9.79
N THR A 58 7.25 -11.79 8.99
CA THR A 58 6.09 -10.96 9.34
C THR A 58 5.10 -11.71 10.23
N PHE A 59 4.74 -12.95 9.87
CA PHE A 59 3.71 -13.67 10.61
C PHE A 59 4.19 -14.25 11.94
N VAL A 60 5.38 -14.86 11.98
CA VAL A 60 5.83 -15.58 13.19
C VAL A 60 5.98 -14.65 14.39
N PRO A 61 6.65 -13.49 14.30
CA PRO A 61 6.74 -12.57 15.43
C PRO A 61 5.37 -12.02 15.83
N CYS A 62 4.52 -11.64 14.85
CA CYS A 62 3.19 -11.11 15.13
C CYS A 62 2.33 -12.13 15.88
N PHE A 63 2.29 -13.39 15.41
CA PHE A 63 1.55 -14.46 16.09
C PHE A 63 2.14 -14.77 17.47
N LEU A 64 3.47 -14.77 17.60
CA LEU A 64 4.13 -14.95 18.90
C LEU A 64 3.66 -13.88 19.89
N TYR A 65 3.65 -12.61 19.50
CA TYR A 65 3.20 -11.52 20.37
C TYR A 65 1.70 -11.57 20.67
N VAL A 66 0.86 -11.98 19.71
CA VAL A 66 -0.58 -12.16 19.94
C VAL A 66 -0.83 -13.29 20.93
N PHE A 67 -0.18 -14.45 20.78
CA PHE A 67 -0.34 -15.56 21.70
C PHE A 67 0.23 -15.27 23.09
N LEU A 68 1.37 -14.58 23.17
CA LEU A 68 1.97 -14.16 24.43
C LEU A 68 1.12 -13.09 25.13
N GLY A 69 0.53 -12.17 24.36
CA GLY A 69 -0.30 -11.08 24.85
C GLY A 69 -1.75 -11.48 25.18
N GLY A 70 -2.25 -12.59 24.62
CA GLY A 70 -3.62 -13.09 24.82
C GLY A 70 -4.04 -13.19 26.30
N PRO A 71 -3.27 -13.87 27.16
CA PRO A 71 -3.59 -13.99 28.60
C PRO A 71 -3.62 -12.66 29.36
N HIS A 72 -2.96 -11.63 28.84
CA HIS A 72 -2.81 -10.32 29.48
C HIS A 72 -3.73 -9.26 28.87
N ILE A 73 -4.50 -9.58 27.84
CA ILE A 73 -5.23 -8.61 27.03
C ILE A 73 -6.33 -7.89 27.83
N GLU A 74 -6.97 -8.59 28.77
CA GLU A 74 -8.00 -8.03 29.66
C GLU A 74 -7.43 -6.89 30.54
N GLN A 75 -6.21 -7.07 31.05
CA GLN A 75 -5.51 -6.08 31.89
C GLN A 75 -5.05 -4.88 31.06
N LEU A 76 -4.62 -5.12 29.81
CA LEU A 76 -4.20 -4.07 28.89
C LEU A 76 -5.39 -3.21 28.42
N ARG A 77 -6.58 -3.82 28.24
CA ARG A 77 -7.80 -3.14 27.80
C ARG A 77 -8.35 -2.13 28.81
N GLY A 78 -8.20 -2.40 30.10
CA GLY A 78 -8.64 -1.52 31.19
C GLY A 78 -7.72 -0.32 31.43
N ASN A 79 -6.54 -0.28 30.82
CA ASN A 79 -5.55 0.76 31.08
C ASN A 79 -5.76 1.98 30.17
N VAL A 80 -6.23 3.08 30.76
CA VAL A 80 -6.48 4.35 30.07
C VAL A 80 -5.23 4.90 29.38
N TYR A 81 -4.04 4.74 29.95
CA TYR A 81 -2.79 5.22 29.34
C TYR A 81 -2.48 4.50 28.03
N LEU A 82 -2.69 3.18 27.97
CA LEU A 82 -2.46 2.39 26.76
C LEU A 82 -3.47 2.74 25.66
N THR A 83 -4.76 2.83 26.01
CA THR A 83 -5.81 3.22 25.05
C THR A 83 -5.58 4.63 24.49
N THR A 84 -5.12 5.56 25.33
CA THR A 84 -4.79 6.93 24.90
C THR A 84 -3.56 6.93 23.98
N ALA A 85 -2.52 6.18 24.32
CA ALA A 85 -1.34 6.02 23.46
C ALA A 85 -1.69 5.41 22.09
N LEU A 86 -2.51 4.35 22.06
CA LEU A 86 -2.99 3.74 20.82
C LEU A 86 -3.82 4.72 19.97
N SER A 87 -4.63 5.57 20.62
CA SER A 87 -5.39 6.62 19.93
C SER A 87 -4.46 7.67 19.31
N ALA A 88 -3.42 8.09 20.03
CA ALA A 88 -2.40 9.00 19.52
C ALA A 88 -1.64 8.41 18.32
N ILE A 89 -1.28 7.12 18.40
CA ILE A 89 -0.67 6.40 17.27
C ILE A 89 -1.62 6.37 16.07
N THR A 90 -2.91 6.09 16.28
CA THR A 90 -3.91 6.08 15.18
C THR A 90 -4.02 7.45 14.53
N ALA A 91 -4.06 8.53 15.32
CA ALA A 91 -4.09 9.90 14.81
C ALA A 91 -2.81 10.25 14.01
N ALA A 92 -1.64 9.84 14.50
CA ALA A 92 -0.37 10.03 13.80
C ALA A 92 -0.34 9.28 12.46
N VAL A 93 -0.81 8.03 12.42
CA VAL A 93 -0.89 7.24 11.18
C VAL A 93 -1.81 7.90 10.15
N VAL A 94 -2.99 8.39 10.57
CA VAL A 94 -3.88 9.15 9.67
C VAL A 94 -3.19 10.39 9.12
N GLY A 95 -2.44 11.12 9.96
CA GLY A 95 -1.63 12.26 9.52
C GLY A 95 -0.57 11.89 8.49
N VAL A 96 0.13 10.77 8.67
CA VAL A 96 1.13 10.27 7.71
C VAL A 96 0.48 9.90 6.38
N VAL A 97 -0.67 9.22 6.41
CA VAL A 97 -1.42 8.89 5.19
C VAL A 97 -1.88 10.15 4.45
N MET A 98 -2.38 11.15 5.18
CA MET A 98 -2.75 12.45 4.60
C MET A 98 -1.55 13.16 3.96
N ASN A 99 -0.39 13.13 4.62
CA ASN A 99 0.85 13.72 4.09
C ASN A 99 1.26 13.06 2.76
N LEU A 100 1.25 11.72 2.70
CA LEU A 100 1.55 10.98 1.47
C LEU A 100 0.53 11.28 0.38
N ALA A 101 -0.76 11.34 0.70
CA ALA A 101 -1.81 11.67 -0.26
C ALA A 101 -1.60 13.07 -0.87
N VAL A 102 -1.25 14.07 -0.06
CA VAL A 102 -0.93 15.43 -0.53
C VAL A 102 0.33 15.42 -1.38
N TRP A 103 1.39 14.70 -0.95
CA TRP A 103 2.64 14.62 -1.69
C TRP A 103 2.44 14.01 -3.08
N PHE A 104 1.74 12.87 -3.19
CA PHE A 104 1.41 12.25 -4.48
C PHE A 104 0.47 13.13 -5.31
N GLY A 105 -0.55 13.72 -4.67
CA GLY A 105 -1.49 14.62 -5.33
C GLY A 105 -0.80 15.80 -5.99
N MET A 106 0.16 16.44 -5.31
CA MET A 106 0.95 17.52 -5.89
C MET A 106 1.79 17.05 -7.09
N HIS A 107 2.46 15.92 -7.01
CA HIS A 107 3.27 15.39 -8.12
C HIS A 107 2.42 14.95 -9.32
N VAL A 108 1.16 14.58 -9.10
CA VAL A 108 0.20 14.25 -10.17
C VAL A 108 -0.37 15.51 -10.82
N LEU A 109 -0.67 16.55 -10.04
CA LEU A 109 -1.24 17.80 -10.53
C LEU A 109 -0.20 18.72 -11.18
N LEU A 110 1.03 18.72 -10.64
CA LEU A 110 2.16 19.53 -11.09
C LEU A 110 3.37 18.61 -11.35
N PRO A 111 3.36 17.87 -12.47
CA PRO A 111 4.48 17.01 -12.82
C PRO A 111 5.68 17.84 -13.26
N GLY A 112 6.51 18.24 -12.29
CA GLY A 112 7.82 18.87 -12.48
C GLY A 112 7.81 20.08 -13.42
N ASN A 113 8.11 19.84 -14.71
CA ASN A 113 8.33 20.85 -15.74
C ASN A 113 7.14 21.04 -16.71
N GLU A 114 6.04 20.34 -16.48
CA GLU A 114 4.85 20.47 -17.33
C GLU A 114 3.80 21.40 -16.73
N SER A 115 2.87 21.85 -17.59
CA SER A 115 1.70 22.62 -17.17
C SER A 115 0.80 21.82 -16.22
N PHE A 116 0.01 22.51 -15.41
CA PHE A 116 -0.95 21.92 -14.50
C PHE A 116 -1.86 20.88 -15.19
N ASN A 117 -1.92 19.67 -14.63
CA ASN A 117 -2.70 18.57 -15.17
C ASN A 117 -4.18 18.69 -14.80
N TRP A 118 -4.92 19.45 -15.60
CA TRP A 118 -6.37 19.65 -15.44
C TRP A 118 -7.17 18.35 -15.52
N PHE A 119 -6.74 17.39 -16.34
CA PHE A 119 -7.41 16.10 -16.45
C PHE A 119 -7.37 15.33 -15.12
N ALA A 120 -6.18 15.22 -14.52
CA ALA A 120 -6.01 14.57 -13.23
C ALA A 120 -6.76 15.31 -12.11
N ALA A 121 -6.81 16.65 -12.16
CA ALA A 121 -7.56 17.46 -11.20
C ALA A 121 -9.06 17.16 -11.23
N VAL A 122 -9.65 17.07 -12.43
CA VAL A 122 -11.08 16.77 -12.61
C VAL A 122 -11.39 15.34 -12.17
N VAL A 123 -10.63 14.36 -12.68
CA VAL A 123 -10.84 12.94 -12.33
C VAL A 123 -10.67 12.71 -10.82
N GLY A 124 -9.63 13.28 -10.21
CA GLY A 124 -9.39 13.19 -8.78
C GLY A 124 -10.50 13.81 -7.94
N SER A 125 -10.99 14.99 -8.34
CA SER A 125 -12.09 15.66 -7.64
C SER A 125 -13.41 14.89 -7.75
N VAL A 126 -13.75 14.37 -8.93
CA VAL A 126 -14.94 13.54 -9.14
C VAL A 126 -14.86 12.24 -8.35
N ALA A 127 -13.71 11.57 -8.37
CA ALA A 127 -13.47 10.37 -7.58
C ALA A 127 -13.63 10.64 -6.07
N PHE A 128 -13.04 11.72 -5.57
CA PHE A 128 -13.12 12.10 -4.16
C PHE A 128 -14.56 12.39 -3.73
N VAL A 129 -15.29 13.22 -4.48
CA VAL A 129 -16.70 13.55 -4.19
C VAL A 129 -17.60 12.32 -4.33
N GLY A 130 -17.37 11.48 -5.34
CA GLY A 130 -18.09 10.22 -5.55
C GLY A 130 -17.94 9.26 -4.37
N MET A 131 -16.71 9.09 -3.86
CA MET A 131 -16.45 8.27 -2.68
C MET A 131 -17.04 8.88 -1.41
N TRP A 132 -16.86 10.18 -1.18
CA TRP A 132 -17.38 10.85 0.02
C TRP A 132 -18.91 10.82 0.08
N ARG A 133 -19.57 11.22 -1.01
CA ARG A 133 -21.02 11.50 -1.01
C ARG A 133 -21.87 10.28 -1.35
N TRP A 134 -21.39 9.43 -2.26
CA TRP A 134 -22.13 8.28 -2.79
C TRP A 134 -21.52 6.92 -2.43
N LYS A 135 -20.44 6.89 -1.64
CA LYS A 135 -19.75 5.66 -1.20
C LYS A 135 -19.42 4.73 -2.38
N TRP A 136 -18.96 5.31 -3.49
CA TRP A 136 -18.51 4.54 -4.64
C TRP A 136 -17.44 3.52 -4.22
N ASN A 137 -17.55 2.32 -4.76
CA ASN A 137 -16.60 1.25 -4.47
C ASN A 137 -15.23 1.61 -5.06
N VAL A 138 -14.19 1.58 -4.23
CA VAL A 138 -12.81 1.96 -4.60
C VAL A 138 -12.33 1.22 -5.84
N VAL A 139 -12.66 -0.07 -5.99
CA VAL A 139 -12.26 -0.87 -7.16
C VAL A 139 -12.81 -0.27 -8.46
N HIS A 140 -14.08 0.16 -8.45
CA HIS A 140 -14.69 0.78 -9.63
C HIS A 140 -14.07 2.14 -9.93
N VAL A 141 -13.76 2.93 -8.90
CA VAL A 141 -13.10 4.23 -9.05
C VAL A 141 -11.70 4.08 -9.63
N VAL A 142 -10.91 3.12 -9.14
CA VAL A 142 -9.55 2.84 -9.64
C VAL A 142 -9.59 2.35 -11.09
N ILE A 143 -10.48 1.42 -11.43
CA ILE A 143 -10.57 0.90 -12.81
C ILE A 143 -11.04 2.00 -13.77
N THR A 144 -12.08 2.75 -13.42
CA THR A 144 -12.61 3.81 -14.30
C THR A 144 -11.62 4.95 -14.48
N SER A 145 -10.97 5.41 -13.40
CA SER A 145 -9.94 6.46 -13.48
C SER A 145 -8.71 6.00 -14.26
N GLY A 146 -8.26 4.76 -14.08
CA GLY A 146 -7.16 4.17 -14.86
C GLY A 146 -7.49 4.04 -16.35
N LEU A 147 -8.70 3.57 -16.70
CA LEU A 147 -9.15 3.50 -18.10
C LEU A 147 -9.25 4.88 -18.74
N LEU A 148 -9.82 5.86 -18.03
CA LEU A 148 -9.89 7.25 -18.50
C LEU A 148 -8.48 7.82 -18.73
N GLY A 149 -7.53 7.56 -17.83
CA GLY A 149 -6.14 7.99 -17.98
C GLY A 149 -5.43 7.34 -19.17
N LEU A 150 -5.65 6.04 -19.42
CA LEU A 150 -5.10 5.34 -20.59
C LEU A 150 -5.67 5.92 -21.89
N ILE A 151 -6.99 6.11 -21.96
CA ILE A 151 -7.65 6.70 -23.14
C ILE A 151 -7.10 8.09 -23.42
N TYR A 152 -6.94 8.92 -22.38
CA TYR A 152 -6.36 10.26 -22.51
C TYR A 152 -4.93 10.23 -23.05
N LYS A 153 -4.08 9.33 -22.54
CA LYS A 153 -2.68 9.18 -22.97
C LYS A 153 -2.54 8.60 -24.38
N PHE A 154 -3.51 7.83 -24.87
CA PHE A 154 -3.48 7.30 -26.24
C PHE A 154 -4.03 8.29 -27.27
N LEU A 155 -4.82 9.29 -26.85
CA LEU A 155 -5.42 10.31 -27.72
C LEU A 155 -4.58 11.58 -27.89
N LEU A 156 -3.61 11.82 -27.00
CA LEU A 156 -2.69 12.97 -26.97
C LEU A 156 -1.24 12.49 -27.07
#